data_AF-A0A353U2B8-F1
#
_entry.id   AF-A0A353U2B8-F1
#
_cell.length_a   1.000
_cell.length_b   1.000
_cell.length_c   1.000
_cell.angle_alpha   90.00
_cell.angle_beta   90.00
_cell.angle_gamma   90.00
#
_symmetry.space_group_name_H-M   'P 1'
#
loop_
_entity.id
_entity.type
_entity.pdbx_description
1 polymer ?
#
loop_
_entity_poly.entity_id
_entity_poly.type
_entity_poly.pdbx_seq_one_letter_code
_entity_poly.pdbx_strand_id
1 'polypeptide(L)'
;WRTMNQWVYDGFDITYKNLGIDFDKIYYESETYSVGRDKVLEGLEKGIFYKKADGSVWADLTDNGLDEKLLLRGDGTSVYMTQDIGTAKLRFDNYNIDKMVYVVGNEQ
;
A
#
# COMPACT_ATOMS: atom_id res chain seq x y z
N TRP A 1 17.87 -13.64 -2.53
CA TRP A 1 16.94 -12.51 -2.31
C TRP A 1 17.32 -11.73 -1.06
N ARG A 2 17.17 -12.29 0.16
CA ARG A 2 17.53 -11.60 1.42
C ARG A 2 18.94 -10.98 1.42
N THR A 3 19.96 -11.73 1.01
CA THR A 3 21.35 -11.24 0.96
C THR A 3 21.52 -10.04 0.02
N MET A 4 20.88 -10.05 -1.14
CA MET A 4 20.99 -8.95 -2.10
C MET A 4 20.29 -7.69 -1.57
N ASN A 5 19.09 -7.85 -0.99
CA ASN A 5 18.38 -6.74 -0.37
C ASN A 5 19.15 -6.15 0.80
N GLN A 6 19.79 -7.00 1.62
CA GLN A 6 20.60 -6.53 2.74
C GLN A 6 21.74 -5.62 2.28
N TRP A 7 22.45 -5.96 1.20
CA TRP A 7 23.50 -5.09 0.66
C TRP A 7 22.98 -3.72 0.21
N VAL A 8 21.76 -3.67 -0.32
CA VAL A 8 21.11 -2.41 -0.71
C VAL A 8 20.75 -1.58 0.53
N TYR A 9 20.17 -2.21 1.56
CA TYR A 9 19.82 -1.54 2.81
C TYR A 9 21.05 -1.00 3.54
N ASP A 10 22.12 -1.79 3.65
CA ASP A 10 23.37 -1.38 4.27
C ASP A 10 23.96 -0.14 3.56
N GLY A 11 23.85 -0.08 2.22
CA GLY A 11 24.27 1.07 1.43
C GLY A 11 23.41 2.32 1.65
N PHE A 12 22.09 2.15 1.76
CA PHE A 12 21.18 3.24 2.09
C PHE A 12 21.42 3.78 3.49
N ASP A 13 21.66 2.92 4.49
CA ASP A 13 21.93 3.33 5.87
C ASP A 13 23.15 4.25 5.97
N ILE A 14 24.22 3.96 5.22
CA ILE A 14 25.40 4.84 5.12
C ILE A 14 25.00 6.21 4.58
N THR A 15 24.20 6.23 3.51
CA THR A 15 23.76 7.45 2.84
C THR A 15 22.88 8.30 3.76
N TYR A 16 21.86 7.70 4.39
CA TYR A 16 20.96 8.39 5.30
C TYR A 16 21.70 8.94 6.53
N LYS A 17 22.62 8.16 7.10
CA LYS A 17 23.45 8.61 8.21
C LYS A 17 24.30 9.83 7.86
N ASN A 18 24.89 9.85 6.66
CA ASN A 18 25.67 11.01 6.19
C ASN A 18 24.81 12.26 5.99
N LEU A 19 23.51 12.09 5.71
CA LEU A 19 22.53 13.16 5.61
C LEU A 19 21.91 13.54 6.96
N GLY A 20 22.27 12.84 8.06
CA GLY A 20 21.68 13.04 9.37
C GLY A 20 20.21 12.60 9.47
N ILE A 21 19.81 11.63 8.66
CA ILE A 21 18.45 11.09 8.61
C ILE A 21 18.43 9.73 9.32
N ASP A 22 17.43 9.52 10.19
CA ASP A 22 17.11 8.25 10.82
C ASP A 22 15.60 7.95 10.69
N PHE A 23 15.26 6.66 10.77
CA PHE A 23 13.88 6.17 10.65
C PHE A 23 13.54 5.28 11.84
N ASP A 24 12.42 5.56 12.52
CA ASP A 24 11.94 4.73 13.64
C ASP A 24 11.44 3.36 13.19
N LYS A 25 10.89 3.28 11.97
CA LYS A 25 10.30 2.05 11.44
C LYS A 25 10.37 2.00 9.92
N ILE A 26 10.77 0.83 9.42
CA ILE A 26 10.75 0.50 8.00
C ILE A 26 9.59 -0.45 7.77
N TYR A 27 8.72 -0.12 6.83
CA TYR A 27 7.61 -0.95 6.39
C TYR A 27 7.92 -1.52 5.01
N TYR A 28 7.75 -2.82 4.83
CA TYR A 28 7.95 -3.48 3.55
C TYR A 28 6.60 -3.86 2.93
N GLU A 29 6.40 -3.56 1.65
CA GLU A 29 5.17 -3.95 0.93
C GLU A 29 4.94 -5.47 0.94
N SER A 30 6.01 -6.26 0.99
CA SER A 30 5.95 -7.71 1.13
C SER A 30 5.31 -8.19 2.43
N GLU A 31 5.20 -7.32 3.44
CA GLU A 31 4.55 -7.62 4.72
C GLU A 31 3.09 -7.12 4.75
N THR A 32 2.73 -6.18 3.88
CA THR A 32 1.40 -5.52 3.89
C THR A 32 0.46 -6.03 2.82
N TYR A 33 0.95 -6.74 1.79
CA TYR A 33 0.12 -7.17 0.66
C TYR A 33 -1.10 -8.02 1.08
N SER A 34 -0.93 -8.97 2.02
CA SER A 34 -2.02 -9.81 2.51
C SER A 34 -3.08 -8.96 3.25
N VAL A 35 -2.62 -8.04 4.10
CA VAL A 35 -3.51 -7.14 4.86
C VAL A 35 -4.35 -6.29 3.92
N GLY A 36 -3.73 -5.74 2.88
CA GLY A 36 -4.41 -4.96 1.86
C GLY A 36 -5.47 -5.78 1.11
N ARG A 37 -5.10 -6.98 0.65
CA ARG A 37 -6.00 -7.88 -0.06
C ARG A 37 -7.21 -8.25 0.79
N ASP A 38 -6.99 -8.63 2.04
CA ASP A 38 -8.07 -8.99 2.96
C ASP A 38 -9.02 -7.81 3.18
N LYS A 39 -8.48 -6.59 3.28
CA LYS A 39 -9.30 -5.39 3.44
C LYS A 39 -10.13 -5.05 2.20
N VAL A 40 -9.59 -5.29 1.00
CA VAL A 40 -10.34 -5.13 -0.25
C VAL A 40 -11.46 -6.16 -0.34
N LEU A 41 -11.21 -7.42 0.02
CA LEU A 41 -12.26 -8.44 0.03
C LEU A 41 -13.36 -8.11 1.04
N GLU A 42 -13.00 -7.64 2.24
CA GLU A 42 -13.97 -7.16 3.23
C GLU A 42 -14.82 -5.99 2.69
N GLY A 43 -14.20 -5.04 1.98
CA GLY A 43 -14.92 -3.93 1.34
C GLY A 43 -15.86 -4.39 0.23
N LEU A 44 -15.47 -5.42 -0.53
CA LEU A 44 -16.31 -6.06 -1.55
C LEU A 44 -17.53 -6.76 -0.91
N GLU A 45 -17.33 -7.50 0.18
CA GLU A 45 -18.43 -8.15 0.92
C GLU A 45 -19.41 -7.14 1.50
N LYS A 46 -18.92 -5.97 1.91
CA LYS A 46 -19.74 -4.86 2.41
C LYS A 46 -20.42 -4.03 1.33
N GLY A 47 -20.18 -4.35 0.05
CA GLY A 47 -20.75 -3.61 -1.09
C GLY A 47 -20.15 -2.21 -1.32
N ILE A 48 -18.98 -1.93 -0.71
CA ILE A 48 -18.24 -0.67 -0.94
C ILE A 48 -17.48 -0.74 -2.26
N PHE A 49 -16.99 -1.93 -2.61
CA PHE A 49 -16.34 -2.23 -3.88
C PHE A 49 -17.23 -3.14 -4.73
N TYR A 50 -16.94 -3.23 -6.02
CA TYR A 50 -17.70 -4.05 -6.94
C TYR A 50 -16.77 -4.90 -7.81
N LYS A 51 -17.34 -5.97 -8.38
CA LYS A 51 -16.61 -6.95 -9.21
C LYS A 51 -17.05 -6.82 -10.66
N LYS A 52 -16.10 -6.73 -11.59
CA LYS A 52 -16.37 -6.75 -13.04
C LYS A 52 -16.51 -8.19 -13.54
N ALA A 53 -16.99 -8.34 -14.78
CA ALA A 53 -17.27 -9.64 -15.39
C ALA A 53 -16.02 -10.54 -15.55
N ASP A 54 -14.84 -9.94 -15.68
CA ASP A 54 -13.53 -10.62 -15.73
C ASP A 54 -13.04 -11.08 -14.34
N GLY A 55 -13.82 -10.81 -13.30
CA GLY A 55 -13.55 -11.17 -11.93
C GLY A 55 -12.66 -10.18 -11.17
N SER A 56 -12.25 -9.08 -11.79
CA SER A 56 -11.46 -8.03 -11.12
C SER A 56 -12.33 -7.21 -10.15
N VAL A 57 -11.71 -6.67 -9.10
CA VAL A 57 -12.37 -5.88 -8.04
C VAL A 57 -11.97 -4.42 -8.16
N TRP A 58 -12.95 -3.52 -8.10
CA TRP A 58 -12.80 -2.10 -8.35
C TRP A 58 -13.53 -1.24 -7.30
N ALA A 59 -13.05 -0.03 -7.11
CA ALA A 59 -13.74 1.03 -6.40
C ALA A 59 -14.26 2.07 -7.40
N ASP A 60 -15.53 2.46 -7.28
CA ASP A 60 -16.09 3.56 -8.04
C ASP A 60 -15.89 4.86 -7.24
N LEU A 61 -15.11 5.78 -7.79
CA LEU A 61 -14.81 7.07 -7.19
C LEU A 61 -15.39 8.23 -8.00
N THR A 62 -16.24 7.95 -8.99
CA THR A 62 -16.81 8.96 -9.90
C THR A 62 -17.64 10.01 -9.17
N ASP A 63 -18.33 9.63 -8.10
CA ASP A 63 -19.03 10.56 -7.20
C ASP A 63 -18.09 11.59 -6.54
N ASN A 64 -16.79 11.29 -6.46
CA ASN A 64 -15.76 12.19 -5.95
C ASN A 64 -14.99 12.91 -7.07
N GLY A 65 -15.44 12.81 -8.32
CA GLY A 65 -14.78 13.38 -9.49
C GLY A 65 -13.53 12.62 -9.95
N LEU A 66 -13.36 11.37 -9.51
CA LEU A 66 -12.22 10.51 -9.85
C LEU A 66 -12.65 9.35 -10.76
N ASP A 67 -11.69 8.56 -11.24
CA ASP A 67 -11.96 7.38 -12.05
C ASP A 67 -12.29 6.13 -11.22
N GLU A 68 -12.79 5.09 -11.89
CA GLU A 68 -12.89 3.77 -11.27
C GLU A 68 -11.48 3.21 -11.07
N LYS A 69 -11.17 2.75 -9.85
CA LYS A 69 -9.83 2.25 -9.53
C LYS A 69 -9.80 0.74 -9.34
N LEU A 70 -8.86 0.08 -10.04
CA LEU A 70 -8.59 -1.34 -9.87
C LEU A 70 -7.91 -1.61 -8.52
N LEU A 71 -8.44 -2.59 -7.77
CA LEU A 71 -7.91 -3.03 -6.48
C LEU A 71 -7.37 -4.47 -6.55
N LEU A 72 -8.10 -5.39 -7.19
CA LEU A 72 -7.61 -6.76 -7.43
C LEU A 72 -7.82 -7.13 -8.88
N ARG A 73 -6.80 -7.74 -9.49
CA ARG A 73 -6.94 -8.34 -10.82
C ARG A 73 -7.88 -9.55 -10.76
N GLY A 74 -8.39 -10.00 -11.91
CA GLY A 74 -9.33 -11.12 -11.99
C GLY A 74 -8.77 -12.45 -11.46
N ASP A 75 -7.44 -12.62 -11.48
CA ASP A 75 -6.72 -13.76 -10.89
C ASP A 75 -6.53 -13.62 -9.36
N GLY A 76 -7.01 -12.52 -8.76
CA GLY A 76 -6.86 -12.22 -7.33
C GLY A 76 -5.53 -11.55 -6.96
N THR A 77 -4.65 -11.28 -7.94
CA THR A 77 -3.35 -10.63 -7.70
C THR A 77 -3.56 -9.16 -7.31
N SER A 78 -2.89 -8.73 -6.24
CA SER A 78 -2.94 -7.36 -5.74
C SER A 78 -2.17 -6.38 -6.65
N VAL A 79 -2.60 -5.13 -6.64
CA VAL A 79 -1.90 -4.00 -7.27
C VAL A 79 -1.38 -3.04 -6.20
N TYR A 80 -0.59 -2.04 -6.59
CA TYR A 80 0.00 -1.05 -5.68
C TYR A 80 -1.05 -0.37 -4.79
N MET A 81 -2.20 0.04 -5.33
CA MET A 81 -3.30 0.62 -4.52
C MET A 81 -3.73 -0.27 -3.35
N THR A 82 -3.77 -1.58 -3.56
CA THR A 82 -4.13 -2.53 -2.52
C THR A 82 -3.04 -2.67 -1.46
N GLN A 83 -1.77 -2.61 -1.87
CA GLN A 83 -0.65 -2.57 -0.93
C GLN A 83 -0.67 -1.29 -0.09
N ASP A 84 -1.00 -0.15 -0.69
CA ASP A 84 -1.14 1.12 0.03
C ASP A 84 -2.27 1.10 1.06
N ILE A 85 -3.42 0.51 0.73
CA ILE A 85 -4.51 0.28 1.70
C ILE A 85 -4.01 -0.54 2.88
N GLY A 86 -3.29 -1.63 2.62
CA GLY A 86 -2.70 -2.48 3.66
C GLY A 86 -1.69 -1.72 4.53
N THR A 87 -0.81 -0.94 3.91
CA THR A 87 0.21 -0.14 4.59
C THR A 87 -0.42 0.97 5.43
N ALA A 88 -1.42 1.68 4.90
CA ALA A 88 -2.16 2.71 5.63
C ALA A 88 -2.84 2.11 6.86
N LYS A 89 -3.57 1.00 6.70
CA LYS A 89 -4.19 0.27 7.82
C LYS A 89 -3.14 -0.11 8.88
N LEU A 90 -2.04 -0.73 8.46
CA LEU A 90 -1.01 -1.18 9.38
C LEU A 90 -0.38 -0.01 10.15
N ARG A 91 -0.16 1.14 9.52
CA ARG A 91 0.36 2.35 10.19
C ARG A 91 -0.63 2.88 11.22
N PHE A 92 -1.92 2.95 10.90
CA PHE A 92 -2.97 3.35 11.83
C PHE A 92 -3.17 2.34 12.98
N ASP A 93 -2.94 1.05 12.76
CA ASP A 93 -3.01 0.05 13.83
C ASP A 93 -1.79 0.13 14.77
N ASN A 94 -0.62 0.53 14.26
CA ASN A 94 0.62 0.63 15.05
C ASN A 94 0.73 1.93 15.84
N TYR A 95 0.06 2.99 15.42
CA TYR A 95 0.21 4.32 15.97
C TYR A 95 -1.16 5.01 16.07
N ASN A 96 -1.37 5.78 17.15
CA ASN A 96 -2.51 6.69 17.23
C ASN A 96 -2.19 7.95 16.43
N ILE A 97 -2.44 7.92 15.12
CA ILE A 97 -2.03 8.95 14.19
C ILE A 97 -3.10 10.03 14.09
N ASP A 98 -2.77 11.26 14.50
CA ASP A 98 -3.61 12.44 14.21
C ASP A 98 -3.35 12.99 12.80
N LYS A 99 -2.13 12.85 12.28
CA LYS A 99 -1.73 13.34 10.96
C LYS A 99 -0.68 12.44 10.31
N MET A 100 -0.91 12.09 9.05
CA MET A 100 0.06 11.38 8.20
C MET A 100 0.38 12.23 6.97
N VAL A 101 1.67 12.41 6.66
CA VAL A 101 2.13 13.13 5.48
C VAL A 101 2.87 12.16 4.57
N TYR A 102 2.44 12.09 3.31
CA TYR A 102 3.09 11.30 2.28
C TYR A 102 4.00 12.22 1.47
N VAL A 103 5.31 11.95 1.49
CA VAL A 103 6.30 12.67 0.68
C VAL A 103 6.62 11.79 -0.52
N VAL A 104 6.00 12.10 -1.65
CA VAL A 104 6.08 11.32 -2.91
C VAL A 104 6.37 12.23 -4.10
N GLY A 105 6.81 11.65 -5.22
CA GLY A 105 6.97 12.37 -6.48
C GLY A 105 5.63 12.86 -7.03
N ASN A 106 5.65 13.88 -7.90
CA ASN A 106 4.44 14.49 -8.46
C ASN A 106 3.72 13.60 -9.49
N GLU A 107 4.39 12.53 -9.93
CA GLU A 107 3.88 11.52 -10.85
C GLU A 107 2.98 10.46 -10.18
N GLN A 108 2.92 10.45 -8.85
CA GLN A 108 2.04 9.60 -8.04
C GLN A 108 0.66 10.25 -7.88
#